data_AF-A0A498H5E0-F1
#
_entry.id   AF-A0A498H5E0-F1
#
_cell.length_a   1.000
_cell.length_b   1.000
_cell.length_c   1.000
_cell.angle_alpha   90.00
_cell.angle_beta   90.00
_cell.angle_gamma   90.00
#
_symmetry.space_group_name_H-M   'P 1'
#
loop_
_entity.id
_entity.type
_entity.pdbx_description
1 polymer ?
#
loop_
_entity_poly.entity_id
_entity_poly.type
_entity_poly.pdbx_seq_one_letter_code
_entity_poly.pdbx_strand_id
1 'polypeptide(L)'
;MKMKIVALLLAITMIMLAVSGCTDTGSTGEEIDNPEIGSVSDAVSLDEVPAGFEMIGERQLDFGSVLDGVGSEDTVVEATQGIYKNGDSVEVQISAIECTDTEAAQTLVNDYKNEFNPMAQGERFTEHSINDHFATRIIWHVTEGGEDVPRYAYVWNNDSMVIQVRGTTSDPNLLFAFAEATGY
;
A
#
# COMPACT_ATOMS: atom_id res chain seq x y z
N MET A 1 -74.44 1.54 -4.60
CA MET A 1 -74.00 2.38 -3.47
C MET A 1 -72.50 2.62 -3.64
N LYS A 2 -72.12 3.89 -3.91
CA LYS A 2 -70.81 4.55 -3.65
C LYS A 2 -69.55 3.79 -4.12
N MET A 3 -68.94 4.11 -5.27
CA MET A 3 -67.96 5.20 -5.47
C MET A 3 -66.98 5.41 -4.30
N LYS A 4 -65.68 5.57 -4.65
CA LYS A 4 -64.45 5.61 -3.83
C LYS A 4 -63.85 4.20 -3.74
N ILE A 5 -62.98 3.77 -4.64
CA ILE A 5 -61.56 4.18 -4.69
C ILE A 5 -61.13 4.24 -6.16
N VAL A 6 -61.32 5.42 -6.74
CA VAL A 6 -60.53 5.94 -7.86
C VAL A 6 -59.42 6.75 -7.20
N ALA A 7 -58.22 6.70 -7.78
CA ALA A 7 -57.01 7.46 -7.42
C ALA A 7 -56.01 6.76 -6.47
N LEU A 8 -55.34 5.70 -6.93
CA LEU A 8 -53.90 5.52 -6.65
C LEU A 8 -53.21 4.49 -7.58
N LEU A 9 -53.55 4.47 -8.87
CA LEU A 9 -52.97 3.47 -9.81
C LEU A 9 -52.65 4.03 -11.21
N LEU A 10 -52.54 5.35 -11.35
CA LEU A 10 -52.34 6.02 -12.65
C LEU A 10 -51.48 7.28 -12.49
N ALA A 11 -50.16 7.07 -12.37
CA ALA A 11 -49.05 8.01 -12.51
C ALA A 11 -47.79 7.21 -12.12
N ILE A 12 -46.87 6.79 -12.99
CA ILE A 12 -46.23 7.51 -14.07
C ILE A 12 -45.69 6.48 -15.07
N THR A 13 -46.13 6.65 -16.31
CA THR A 13 -45.58 6.08 -17.53
C THR A 13 -44.24 6.73 -17.88
N MET A 14 -43.35 5.92 -18.46
CA MET A 14 -42.30 6.28 -19.43
C MET A 14 -41.25 7.31 -18.99
N ILE A 15 -40.02 6.82 -18.80
CA ILE A 15 -38.87 7.45 -19.47
C ILE A 15 -38.00 6.32 -20.03
N MET A 16 -38.13 6.05 -21.34
CA MET A 16 -37.04 5.48 -22.12
C MET A 16 -35.99 6.59 -22.24
N LEU A 17 -34.87 6.46 -21.54
CA LEU A 17 -33.69 7.24 -21.87
C LEU A 17 -32.86 6.43 -22.86
N ALA A 18 -32.72 7.06 -24.03
CA ALA A 18 -31.87 6.64 -25.11
C ALA A 18 -30.45 6.37 -24.61
N VAL A 19 -29.93 5.19 -24.92
CA VAL A 19 -28.49 4.96 -24.99
C VAL A 19 -27.99 5.65 -26.26
N SER A 20 -27.80 6.97 -26.18
CA SER A 20 -26.98 7.72 -27.13
C SER A 20 -25.56 7.76 -26.58
N GLY A 21 -24.63 7.23 -27.35
CA GLY A 21 -23.27 6.95 -26.92
C GLY A 21 -22.48 8.17 -26.43
N CYS A 22 -21.65 7.90 -25.44
CA CYS A 22 -20.31 8.47 -25.35
C CYS A 22 -19.40 7.32 -24.95
N THR A 23 -18.48 6.95 -25.84
CA THR A 23 -17.33 6.11 -25.49
C THR A 23 -16.40 6.97 -24.67
N ASP A 24 -16.50 6.86 -23.36
CA ASP A 24 -15.39 7.17 -22.47
C ASP A 24 -15.43 6.13 -21.35
N THR A 25 -14.46 5.22 -21.37
CA THR A 25 -14.27 4.22 -20.32
C THR A 25 -13.67 4.92 -19.11
N GLY A 26 -14.44 5.80 -18.48
CA GLY A 26 -14.19 6.29 -17.14
C GLY A 26 -14.80 5.27 -16.18
N SER A 27 -13.94 4.46 -15.56
CA SER A 27 -14.30 3.74 -14.35
C SER A 27 -14.85 4.77 -13.37
N THR A 28 -16.15 4.73 -13.06
CA THR A 28 -16.65 5.31 -11.82
C THR A 28 -16.14 4.42 -10.70
N GLY A 29 -14.85 4.53 -10.40
CA GLY A 29 -14.29 4.06 -9.14
C GLY A 29 -14.87 4.94 -8.06
N GLU A 30 -15.53 4.34 -7.07
CA GLU A 30 -15.73 5.02 -5.81
C GLU A 30 -14.35 5.45 -5.32
N GLU A 31 -14.19 6.74 -4.98
CA GLU A 31 -13.01 7.25 -4.30
C GLU A 31 -12.95 6.49 -2.96
N ILE A 32 -11.98 5.59 -2.82
CA ILE A 32 -11.72 4.93 -1.54
C ILE A 32 -11.10 6.03 -0.67
N ASP A 33 -11.82 6.42 0.38
CA ASP A 33 -11.33 7.41 1.34
C ASP A 33 -10.25 6.74 2.17
N ASN A 34 -8.99 7.03 1.82
CA ASN A 34 -7.84 6.46 2.48
C ASN A 34 -7.71 7.04 3.90
N PRO A 35 -7.38 6.22 4.91
CA PRO A 35 -7.18 6.75 6.25
C PRO A 35 -6.04 7.78 6.24
N GLU A 36 -6.31 8.96 6.83
CA GLU A 36 -5.36 10.07 6.86
C GLU A 36 -4.15 9.70 7.72
N ILE A 37 -2.96 9.80 7.12
CA ILE A 37 -1.68 9.62 7.81
C ILE A 37 -1.22 11.01 8.27
N GLY A 38 -0.98 11.18 9.57
CA GLY A 38 -0.54 12.46 10.13
C GLY A 38 0.84 12.87 9.65
N SER A 39 1.88 12.18 10.13
CA SER A 39 3.28 12.41 9.78
C SER A 39 3.98 11.10 9.39
N VAL A 40 5.17 11.20 8.77
CA VAL A 40 6.02 10.03 8.51
C VAL A 40 6.41 9.27 9.79
N SER A 41 6.43 9.92 10.96
CA SER A 41 6.71 9.29 12.26
C SER A 41 5.51 8.49 12.77
N ASP A 42 4.30 9.02 12.59
CA ASP A 42 3.05 8.33 12.94
C ASP A 42 2.88 7.06 12.07
N ALA A 43 3.19 7.17 10.78
CA ALA A 43 3.07 6.06 9.83
C ALA A 43 3.94 4.83 10.14
N VAL A 44 5.08 5.03 10.83
CA VAL A 44 5.99 3.93 11.20
C VAL A 44 5.78 3.43 12.62
N SER A 45 4.90 4.08 13.38
CA SER A 45 4.60 3.78 14.78
C SER A 45 3.30 2.99 14.88
N LEU A 46 3.39 1.70 15.16
CA LEU A 46 2.23 0.82 15.18
C LEU A 46 1.46 0.93 16.50
N ASP A 47 0.14 1.05 16.42
CA ASP A 47 -0.76 0.95 17.59
C ASP A 47 -0.69 -0.45 18.22
N GLU A 48 -0.72 -1.49 17.38
CA GLU A 48 -0.63 -2.89 17.79
C GLU A 48 0.57 -3.57 17.11
N VAL A 49 1.70 -3.63 17.82
CA VAL A 49 2.90 -4.31 17.32
C VAL A 49 2.67 -5.84 17.29
N PRO A 50 2.99 -6.54 16.18
CA PRO A 50 2.90 -7.99 16.11
C PRO A 50 3.64 -8.71 17.24
N ALA A 51 3.04 -9.79 17.74
CA ALA A 51 3.48 -10.47 18.96
C ALA A 51 4.97 -10.89 18.93
N GLY A 52 5.69 -10.56 20.00
CA GLY A 52 7.11 -10.87 20.15
C GLY A 52 8.06 -9.87 19.47
N PHE A 53 7.52 -8.83 18.83
CA PHE A 53 8.31 -7.71 18.32
C PHE A 53 8.23 -6.50 19.24
N GLU A 54 9.29 -5.71 19.22
CA GLU A 54 9.39 -4.43 19.90
C GLU A 54 9.98 -3.40 18.93
N MET A 55 9.48 -2.17 18.96
CA MET A 55 10.12 -1.06 18.26
C MET A 55 11.41 -0.70 19.00
N ILE A 56 12.54 -0.84 18.33
CA ILE A 56 13.87 -0.59 18.91
C ILE A 56 14.45 0.76 18.48
N GLY A 57 13.85 1.41 17.49
CA GLY A 57 14.31 2.70 17.02
C GLY A 57 13.48 3.26 15.88
N GLU A 58 13.67 4.56 15.69
CA GLU A 58 13.14 5.35 14.60
C GLU A 58 14.29 6.21 14.09
N ARG A 59 14.38 6.39 12.77
CA ARG A 59 15.35 7.29 12.18
C ARG A 59 14.77 8.01 10.97
N GLN A 60 15.10 9.29 10.84
CA GLN A 60 14.88 10.04 9.62
C GLN A 60 15.80 9.49 8.51
N LEU A 61 15.27 9.38 7.31
CA LEU A 61 16.02 8.97 6.12
C LEU A 61 16.39 10.22 5.30
N ASP A 62 17.61 10.24 4.78
CA ASP A 62 17.94 11.10 3.64
C ASP A 62 17.47 10.44 2.34
N PHE A 63 17.42 11.22 1.26
CA PHE A 63 16.97 10.72 -0.05
C PHE A 63 17.76 9.50 -0.51
N GLY A 64 19.08 9.48 -0.30
CA GLY A 64 19.93 8.34 -0.68
C GLY A 64 19.59 7.03 0.05
N SER A 65 18.87 7.11 1.17
CA SER A 65 18.40 5.98 1.95
C SER A 65 16.94 5.60 1.67
N VAL A 66 16.15 6.48 1.02
CA VAL A 66 14.76 6.21 0.64
C VAL A 66 14.74 5.12 -0.41
N LEU A 67 14.16 3.97 -0.07
CA LEU A 67 14.00 2.83 -0.98
C LEU A 67 15.30 2.46 -1.72
N ASP A 68 16.43 2.50 -1.01
CA ASP A 68 17.78 2.25 -1.55
C ASP A 68 18.24 3.29 -2.62
N GLY A 69 17.74 4.54 -2.53
CA GLY A 69 18.14 5.70 -3.34
C GLY A 69 17.34 5.87 -4.64
N VAL A 70 16.11 5.33 -4.67
CA VAL A 70 15.26 5.32 -5.87
C VAL A 70 14.40 6.58 -5.96
N GLY A 71 14.09 6.99 -7.20
CA GLY A 71 13.20 8.11 -7.50
C GLY A 71 13.95 9.43 -7.70
N SER A 72 13.31 10.54 -7.34
CA SER A 72 13.86 11.90 -7.45
C SER A 72 13.88 12.60 -6.10
N GLU A 73 15.00 13.25 -5.77
CA GLU A 73 15.13 14.02 -4.53
C GLU A 73 14.10 15.15 -4.46
N ASP A 74 13.77 15.76 -5.60
CA ASP A 74 12.83 16.88 -5.69
C ASP A 74 11.38 16.46 -5.38
N THR A 75 11.08 15.16 -5.41
CA THR A 75 9.73 14.63 -5.15
C THR A 75 9.53 14.11 -3.73
N VAL A 76 10.61 13.97 -2.95
CA VAL A 76 10.56 13.49 -1.56
C VAL A 76 10.60 14.69 -0.62
N VAL A 77 9.58 14.82 0.24
CA VAL A 77 9.47 15.91 1.22
C VAL A 77 10.20 15.53 2.50
N GLU A 78 9.86 14.35 3.05
CA GLU A 78 10.48 13.79 4.24
C GLU A 78 10.31 12.27 4.26
N ALA A 79 11.17 11.58 5.01
CA ALA A 79 11.07 10.14 5.15
C ALA A 79 11.58 9.70 6.52
N THR A 80 10.92 8.68 7.07
CA THR A 80 11.27 8.08 8.35
C THR A 80 11.21 6.56 8.23
N GLN A 81 12.05 5.88 9.02
CA GLN A 81 12.06 4.44 9.17
C GLN A 81 11.91 4.03 10.63
N GLY A 82 10.87 3.26 10.92
CA GLY A 82 10.70 2.51 12.16
C GLY A 82 11.38 1.15 12.06
N ILE A 83 12.01 0.70 13.14
CA ILE A 83 12.74 -0.56 13.21
C ILE A 83 12.19 -1.40 14.35
N TYR A 84 11.73 -2.61 14.00
CA TYR A 84 11.14 -3.58 14.91
C TYR A 84 11.99 -4.85 14.96
N LYS A 85 12.17 -5.41 16.16
CA LYS A 85 12.93 -6.64 16.35
C LYS A 85 12.22 -7.68 17.19
N ASN A 86 12.46 -8.94 16.85
CA ASN A 86 12.18 -10.10 17.69
C ASN A 86 13.51 -10.72 18.13
N GLY A 87 14.00 -10.25 19.29
CA GLY A 87 15.34 -10.56 19.78
C GLY A 87 16.43 -10.24 18.76
N ASP A 88 17.43 -11.13 18.64
CA ASP A 88 18.54 -10.98 17.69
C ASP A 88 18.27 -11.63 16.32
N SER A 89 17.06 -12.17 16.10
CA SER A 89 16.80 -13.11 15.01
C SER A 89 16.17 -12.49 13.76
N VAL A 90 15.21 -11.58 13.95
CA VAL A 90 14.43 -10.99 12.85
C VAL A 90 14.27 -9.50 13.09
N GLU A 91 14.57 -8.73 12.05
CA GLU A 91 14.32 -7.30 11.99
C GLU A 91 13.28 -7.02 10.90
N VAL A 92 12.30 -6.18 11.22
CA VAL A 92 11.32 -5.63 10.29
C VAL A 92 11.46 -4.12 10.32
N GLN A 93 11.47 -3.51 9.15
CA GLN A 93 11.56 -2.08 8.94
C GLN A 93 10.29 -1.61 8.24
N ILE A 94 9.71 -0.53 8.76
CA ILE A 94 8.65 0.21 8.10
C ILE A 94 9.24 1.54 7.68
N SER A 95 9.23 1.83 6.39
CA SER A 95 9.64 3.13 5.85
C SER A 95 8.38 3.88 5.41
N ALA A 96 8.23 5.12 5.85
CA ALA A 96 7.20 6.04 5.39
C ALA A 96 7.87 7.24 4.73
N ILE A 97 7.43 7.58 3.52
CA ILE A 97 8.03 8.60 2.67
C ILE A 97 6.92 9.52 2.17
N GLU A 98 6.92 10.76 2.65
CA GLU A 98 6.01 11.79 2.16
C GLU A 98 6.55 12.34 0.85
N CYS A 99 5.71 12.30 -0.19
CA CYS A 99 6.00 12.86 -1.50
C CYS A 99 5.28 14.19 -1.69
N THR A 100 5.63 14.93 -2.75
CA THR A 100 5.00 16.24 -3.02
C THR A 100 3.50 16.14 -3.31
N ASP A 101 3.06 15.00 -3.83
CA ASP A 101 1.68 14.69 -4.20
C ASP A 101 1.52 13.19 -4.47
N THR A 102 0.28 12.76 -4.72
CA THR A 102 -0.08 11.36 -5.01
C THR A 102 0.58 10.82 -6.30
N GLU A 103 0.78 11.65 -7.32
CA GLU A 103 1.40 11.22 -8.59
C GLU A 103 2.88 10.92 -8.38
N ALA A 104 3.58 11.75 -7.60
CA ALA A 104 4.95 11.52 -7.17
C ALA A 104 5.08 10.23 -6.34
N ALA A 105 4.16 9.98 -5.40
CA ALA A 105 4.14 8.76 -4.59
C ALA A 105 3.94 7.50 -5.46
N GLN A 106 2.96 7.52 -6.37
CA GLN A 106 2.73 6.41 -7.31
C GLN A 106 3.95 6.16 -8.22
N THR A 107 4.59 7.23 -8.69
CA THR A 107 5.81 7.14 -9.49
C THR A 107 6.93 6.48 -8.69
N LEU A 108 7.15 6.90 -7.45
CA LEU A 108 8.17 6.32 -6.57
C LEU A 108 7.94 4.82 -6.32
N VAL A 109 6.70 4.39 -6.09
CA VAL A 109 6.35 2.96 -5.96
C VAL A 109 6.69 2.19 -7.24
N ASN A 110 6.38 2.75 -8.40
CA ASN A 110 6.66 2.12 -9.69
C ASN A 110 8.16 2.06 -9.98
N ASP A 111 8.91 3.12 -9.72
CA ASP A 111 10.36 3.16 -9.87
C ASP A 111 11.03 2.14 -8.95
N TYR A 112 10.59 2.04 -7.69
CA TYR A 112 11.10 1.03 -6.77
C TYR A 112 10.84 -0.39 -7.27
N LYS A 113 9.66 -0.66 -7.84
CA LYS A 113 9.37 -1.96 -8.47
C LYS A 113 10.28 -2.23 -9.67
N ASN A 114 10.64 -1.20 -10.45
CA ASN A 114 11.48 -1.34 -11.64
C ASN A 114 12.95 -1.70 -11.33
N GLU A 115 13.43 -1.45 -10.11
CA GLU A 115 14.77 -1.88 -9.66
C GLU A 115 14.93 -3.40 -9.62
N PHE A 116 13.82 -4.14 -9.60
CA PHE A 116 13.86 -5.58 -9.50
C PHE A 116 13.79 -6.28 -10.86
N ASN A 117 14.84 -7.04 -11.16
CA ASN A 117 14.87 -7.90 -12.35
C ASN A 117 13.73 -8.94 -12.36
N PRO A 118 13.16 -9.26 -13.53
CA PRO A 118 12.19 -10.34 -13.66
C PRO A 118 12.71 -11.67 -13.10
N MET A 119 11.83 -12.46 -12.49
CA MET A 119 12.18 -13.79 -11.99
C MET A 119 12.24 -14.80 -13.14
N ALA A 120 13.19 -15.73 -13.07
CA ALA A 120 13.27 -16.84 -14.01
C ALA A 120 12.07 -17.80 -13.88
N GLN A 121 11.53 -17.94 -12.67
CA GLN A 121 10.35 -18.74 -12.36
C GLN A 121 9.54 -18.07 -11.23
N GLY A 122 8.21 -18.21 -11.28
CA GLY A 122 7.30 -17.60 -10.32
C GLY A 122 6.97 -16.14 -10.61
N GLU A 123 6.19 -15.54 -9.70
CA GLU A 123 5.75 -14.15 -9.80
C GLU A 123 6.55 -13.27 -8.83
N ARG A 124 7.16 -12.20 -9.36
CA ARG A 124 7.89 -11.24 -8.54
C ARG A 124 6.97 -10.33 -7.74
N PHE A 125 5.89 -9.90 -8.38
CA PHE A 125 4.93 -8.94 -7.86
C PHE A 125 3.60 -9.63 -7.70
N THR A 126 3.01 -9.54 -6.51
CA THR A 126 1.66 -10.05 -6.24
C THR A 126 0.90 -8.96 -5.50
N GLU A 127 -0.28 -8.59 -5.97
CA GLU A 127 -1.15 -7.65 -5.25
C GLU A 127 -1.86 -8.36 -4.10
N HIS A 128 -1.90 -7.70 -2.95
CA HIS A 128 -2.61 -8.12 -1.75
C HIS A 128 -3.52 -6.99 -1.29
N SER A 129 -4.74 -7.32 -0.87
CA SER A 129 -5.58 -6.36 -0.18
C SER A 129 -5.22 -6.32 1.30
N ILE A 130 -4.96 -5.14 1.82
CA ILE A 130 -4.58 -4.83 3.20
C ILE A 130 -5.41 -3.60 3.57
N ASN A 131 -6.05 -3.54 4.75
CA ASN A 131 -6.75 -2.33 5.23
C ASN A 131 -7.58 -1.59 4.15
N ASP A 132 -8.38 -2.32 3.37
CA ASP A 132 -9.21 -1.81 2.27
C ASP A 132 -8.47 -1.11 1.08
N HIS A 133 -7.14 -1.18 1.01
CA HIS A 133 -6.32 -0.77 -0.14
C HIS A 133 -5.53 -1.96 -0.71
N PHE A 134 -4.75 -1.73 -1.77
CA PHE A 134 -3.88 -2.72 -2.38
C PHE A 134 -2.41 -2.42 -2.15
N ALA A 135 -1.68 -3.40 -1.62
CA ALA A 135 -0.23 -3.39 -1.53
C ALA A 135 0.39 -4.41 -2.49
N THR A 136 1.53 -4.03 -3.09
CA THR A 136 2.31 -4.94 -3.91
C THR A 136 3.31 -5.68 -3.02
N ARG A 137 3.17 -6.99 -2.90
CA ARG A 137 4.23 -7.85 -2.37
C ARG A 137 5.31 -8.05 -3.43
N ILE A 138 6.56 -7.80 -3.06
CA ILE A 138 7.76 -8.04 -3.86
C ILE A 138 8.53 -9.20 -3.23
N ILE A 139 8.94 -10.18 -4.04
CA ILE A 139 9.84 -11.27 -3.62
C ILE A 139 11.19 -11.19 -4.35
N TRP A 140 12.29 -11.37 -3.63
CA TRP A 140 13.63 -11.59 -4.19
C TRP A 140 14.36 -12.66 -3.40
N HIS A 141 15.55 -13.07 -3.87
CA HIS A 141 16.36 -14.07 -3.18
C HIS A 141 17.71 -13.48 -2.83
N VAL A 142 18.24 -13.88 -1.68
CA VAL A 142 19.60 -13.59 -1.21
C VAL A 142 20.33 -14.90 -0.98
N THR A 143 21.65 -14.89 -1.11
CA THR A 143 22.47 -16.05 -0.77
C THR A 143 22.85 -16.01 0.71
N GLU A 144 22.39 -16.99 1.48
CA GLU A 144 22.72 -17.14 2.89
C GLU A 144 23.17 -18.57 3.17
N GLY A 145 24.33 -18.75 3.78
CA GLY A 145 24.89 -20.08 4.03
C GLY A 145 25.16 -20.91 2.77
N GLY A 146 25.14 -20.29 1.57
CA GLY A 146 25.27 -20.98 0.29
C GLY A 146 23.94 -21.43 -0.33
N GLU A 147 22.81 -21.12 0.31
CA GLU A 147 21.47 -21.41 -0.20
C GLU A 147 20.77 -20.13 -0.67
N ASP A 148 19.86 -20.27 -1.65
CA ASP A 148 18.99 -19.18 -2.09
C ASP A 148 17.79 -19.08 -1.15
N VAL A 149 17.72 -17.98 -0.41
CA VAL A 149 16.67 -17.74 0.60
C VAL A 149 15.78 -16.59 0.15
N PRO A 150 14.44 -16.76 0.12
CA PRO A 150 13.55 -15.70 -0.28
C PRO A 150 13.48 -14.59 0.77
N ARG A 151 13.28 -13.37 0.28
CA ARG A 151 13.03 -12.15 1.04
C ARG A 151 11.86 -11.43 0.43
N TYR A 152 11.17 -10.67 1.27
CA TYR A 152 9.92 -10.06 0.91
C TYR A 152 9.89 -8.59 1.32
N ALA A 153 9.13 -7.81 0.58
CA ALA A 153 8.68 -6.49 0.98
C ALA A 153 7.24 -6.30 0.54
N TYR A 154 6.50 -5.44 1.23
CA TYR A 154 5.26 -4.85 0.76
C TYR A 154 5.50 -3.38 0.49
N VAL A 155 4.94 -2.86 -0.59
CA VAL A 155 5.00 -1.44 -0.93
C VAL A 155 3.67 -0.98 -1.50
N TRP A 156 3.23 0.20 -1.08
CA TRP A 156 2.05 0.89 -1.59
C TRP A 156 2.19 2.39 -1.38
N ASN A 157 1.28 3.14 -1.98
CA ASN A 157 1.06 4.53 -1.60
C ASN A 157 -0.34 4.70 -0.99
N ASN A 158 -0.43 5.56 0.00
CA ASN A 158 -1.66 6.05 0.61
C ASN A 158 -1.66 7.57 0.42
N ASP A 159 -2.35 8.05 -0.62
CA ASP A 159 -2.22 9.42 -1.14
C ASP A 159 -0.76 9.76 -1.49
N SER A 160 -0.22 10.86 -0.94
CA SER A 160 1.17 11.31 -1.13
C SER A 160 2.19 10.53 -0.31
N MET A 161 1.75 9.65 0.59
CA MET A 161 2.64 8.85 1.43
C MET A 161 2.95 7.51 0.78
N VAL A 162 4.23 7.14 0.66
CA VAL A 162 4.65 5.78 0.31
C VAL A 162 5.02 5.01 1.56
N ILE A 163 4.48 3.81 1.70
CA ILE A 163 4.81 2.90 2.80
C ILE A 163 5.51 1.67 2.24
N GLN A 164 6.58 1.26 2.91
CA GLN A 164 7.30 0.02 2.64
C GLN A 164 7.48 -0.78 3.93
N VAL A 165 7.08 -2.05 3.90
CA VAL A 165 7.37 -3.01 4.98
C VAL A 165 8.35 -4.05 4.46
N ARG A 166 9.53 -4.14 5.05
CA ARG A 166 10.61 -5.06 4.65
C ARG A 166 11.20 -5.74 5.87
N GLY A 167 11.73 -6.96 5.74
CA GLY A 167 12.46 -7.56 6.86
C GLY A 167 13.47 -8.62 6.45
N THR A 168 14.23 -9.10 7.43
CA THR A 168 15.25 -10.15 7.26
C THR A 168 14.67 -11.57 7.22
N THR A 169 13.34 -11.71 7.25
CA THR A 169 12.64 -12.99 7.30
C THR A 169 12.34 -13.59 5.93
N SER A 170 12.22 -14.91 5.87
CA SER A 170 11.66 -15.67 4.74
C SER A 170 10.18 -16.03 4.92
N ASP A 171 9.54 -15.58 6.00
CA ASP A 171 8.10 -15.75 6.24
C ASP A 171 7.31 -14.54 5.73
N PRO A 172 6.57 -14.66 4.60
CA PRO A 172 5.78 -13.55 4.06
C PRO A 172 4.56 -13.21 4.93
N ASN A 173 4.07 -14.13 5.77
CA ASN A 173 2.92 -13.86 6.64
C ASN A 173 3.30 -12.92 7.79
N LEU A 174 4.55 -13.02 8.26
CA LEU A 174 5.06 -12.09 9.26
C LEU A 174 5.06 -10.65 8.72
N LEU A 175 5.59 -10.42 7.52
CA LEU A 175 5.58 -9.07 6.93
C LEU A 175 4.16 -8.61 6.57
N PHE A 176 3.28 -9.53 6.18
CA PHE A 176 1.88 -9.22 5.95
C PHE A 176 1.20 -8.72 7.24
N ALA A 177 1.43 -9.38 8.38
CA ALA A 177 0.89 -8.92 9.67
C ALA A 177 1.42 -7.53 10.07
N PHE A 178 2.67 -7.21 9.73
CA PHE A 178 3.21 -5.86 9.92
C PHE A 178 2.58 -4.83 8.97
N ALA A 179 2.31 -5.20 7.72
CA ALA A 179 1.61 -4.34 6.77
C ALA A 179 0.13 -4.16 7.15
N GLU A 180 -0.55 -5.16 7.72
CA GLU A 180 -1.89 -4.97 8.28
C GLU A 180 -1.85 -4.03 9.49
N ALA A 181 -0.86 -4.18 10.37
CA ALA A 181 -0.74 -3.38 11.58
C ALA A 181 -0.54 -1.88 11.34
N THR A 182 -0.13 -1.46 10.13
CA THR A 182 -0.04 -0.02 9.81
C THR A 182 -1.40 0.66 9.85
N GLY A 183 -2.50 -0.05 9.56
CA GLY A 183 -3.86 0.50 9.57
C GLY A 183 -4.24 1.35 8.36
N TYR A 184 -3.30 1.56 7.44
CA TYR A 184 -3.43 2.21 6.12
C TYR A 184 -2.89 1.30 5.04
#